data_AF-A0A2G9Z8Z2-F1
#
_entry.id   AF-A0A2G9Z8Z2-F1
#
_cell.length_a   1.000
_cell.length_b   1.000
_cell.length_c   1.000
_cell.angle_alpha   90.00
_cell.angle_beta   90.00
_cell.angle_gamma   90.00
#
_symmetry.space_group_name_H-M   'P 1'
#
loop_
_entity.id
_entity.type
_entity.pdbx_description
1 polymer ?
#
loop_
_entity_poly.entity_id
_entity_poly.type
_entity_poly.pdbx_seq_one_letter_code
_entity_poly.pdbx_strand_id
1 'polypeptide(L)'
;MIKRARHGHYLLTIFKAPAAEINSINHELELMPEILRHKLVVKKDIKTMGAKETMEYKKPSIKPEDKERPKPKAEKEIKVDIEELDKKIDELLSEDDI
;
A
#
# COMPACT_ATOMS: atom_id res chain seq x y z
N MET A 1 12.70 -3.61 21.24
CA MET A 1 11.99 -2.32 21.34
C MET A 1 12.75 -1.31 20.49
N ILE A 2 12.14 -0.74 19.44
CA ILE A 2 12.82 0.24 18.57
C ILE A 2 12.76 1.61 19.26
N LYS A 3 13.92 2.25 19.50
CA LYS A 3 14.03 3.58 20.15
C LYS A 3 13.11 3.79 21.37
N ARG A 4 12.89 2.74 22.19
CA ARG A 4 11.96 2.74 23.36
C ARG A 4 10.48 3.06 23.04
N ALA A 5 10.08 3.08 21.77
CA ALA A 5 8.69 3.25 21.36
C ALA A 5 7.92 1.92 21.45
N ARG A 6 6.65 1.99 21.89
CA ARG A 6 5.71 0.84 21.95
C ARG A 6 4.69 0.83 20.83
N HIS A 7 4.52 1.95 20.15
CA HIS A 7 3.54 2.17 19.08
C HIS A 7 4.21 2.99 17.98
N GLY A 8 3.69 2.87 16.76
CA GLY A 8 4.19 3.60 15.60
C GLY A 8 3.26 3.38 14.41
N HIS A 9 3.39 4.25 13.42
CA HIS A 9 2.64 4.14 12.17
C HIS A 9 3.51 3.44 11.12
N TYR A 10 2.90 2.52 10.39
CA TYR A 10 3.52 1.90 9.24
C TYR A 10 3.03 2.59 7.97
N LEU A 11 3.97 3.01 7.14
CA LEU A 11 3.73 3.63 5.85
C LEU A 11 4.34 2.72 4.77
N LEU A 12 3.54 2.39 3.76
CA LEU A 12 4.01 1.70 2.57
C LEU A 12 3.83 2.64 1.38
N THR A 13 4.94 2.98 0.74
CA THR A 13 4.95 3.85 -0.43
C THR A 13 5.67 3.14 -1.56
N ILE A 14 5.02 3.09 -2.72
CA ILE A 14 5.59 2.54 -3.95
C ILE A 14 5.82 3.72 -4.88
N PHE A 15 7.07 3.89 -5.30
CA PHE A 15 7.45 4.97 -6.19
C PHE A 15 8.45 4.47 -7.23
N LYS A 16 8.54 5.19 -8.36
CA LYS A 16 9.55 4.99 -9.38
C LYS A 16 10.55 6.15 -9.27
N ALA A 17 11.83 5.83 -9.18
CA ALA A 17 12.90 6.82 -9.13
C ALA A 17 14.13 6.31 -9.89
N PRO A 18 14.97 7.21 -10.43
CA PRO A 18 16.26 6.84 -10.99
C PRO A 18 17.17 6.16 -9.96
N ALA A 19 17.97 5.19 -10.39
CA ALA A 19 18.88 4.46 -9.50
C ALA A 19 19.91 5.37 -8.80
N ALA A 20 20.28 6.48 -9.45
CA ALA A 20 21.21 7.46 -8.90
C ALA A 20 20.68 8.16 -7.63
N GLU A 21 19.37 8.31 -7.52
CA GLU A 21 18.73 9.07 -6.44
C GLU A 21 18.41 8.21 -5.21
N ILE A 22 18.45 6.88 -5.33
CA ILE A 22 18.09 5.94 -4.25
C ILE A 22 18.93 6.19 -2.99
N ASN A 23 20.22 6.47 -3.16
CA ASN A 23 21.12 6.73 -2.04
C ASN A 23 20.80 8.06 -1.34
N SER A 24 20.42 9.10 -2.10
CA SER A 24 19.98 10.38 -1.53
C SER A 24 18.72 10.20 -0.72
N ILE A 25 17.72 9.52 -1.29
CA ILE A 25 16.45 9.22 -0.64
C ILE A 25 16.69 8.43 0.66
N ASN A 26 17.55 7.41 0.63
CA ASN A 26 17.84 6.63 1.83
C ASN A 26 18.52 7.49 2.92
N HIS A 27 19.45 8.36 2.53
CA HIS A 27 20.13 9.26 3.46
C HIS A 27 19.17 10.28 4.08
N GLU A 28 18.29 10.88 3.28
CA GLU A 28 17.27 11.81 3.77
C GLU A 28 16.33 11.14 4.78
N LEU A 29 15.90 9.89 4.52
CA LEU A 29 15.07 9.13 5.46
C LEU A 29 15.79 8.79 6.77
N GLU A 30 17.11 8.58 6.74
CA GLU A 30 17.93 8.37 7.94
C GLU A 30 18.04 9.62 8.81
N LEU A 31 18.07 10.80 8.19
CA LEU A 31 18.18 12.08 8.88
C LEU A 31 16.86 12.54 9.52
N MET A 32 15.72 12.00 9.11
CA MET A 32 14.41 12.35 9.66
C MET A 32 14.20 11.73 11.05
N PRO A 33 14.16 12.54 12.14
CA PRO A 33 14.02 12.00 13.50
C PRO A 33 12.66 11.35 13.77
N GLU A 34 11.62 11.71 13.01
CA GLU A 34 10.27 11.16 13.09
C GLU A 34 10.24 9.69 12.64
N ILE A 35 11.19 9.29 11.79
CA ILE A 35 11.27 7.93 11.27
C ILE A 35 12.05 7.07 12.29
N LEU A 36 11.33 6.12 12.89
CA LEU A 36 11.94 5.16 13.82
C LEU A 36 12.73 4.08 13.08
N ARG A 37 12.23 3.65 11.92
CA ARG A 37 12.81 2.62 11.06
C ARG A 37 12.21 2.69 9.66
N HIS A 38 13.04 2.57 8.65
CA HIS A 38 12.62 2.39 7.25
C HIS A 38 13.33 1.19 6.62
N LYS A 39 12.80 0.72 5.49
CA LYS A 39 13.45 -0.27 4.63
C LYS A 39 13.06 0.01 3.20
N LEU A 40 14.03 0.35 2.37
CA LEU A 40 13.85 0.51 0.94
C LEU A 40 14.11 -0.83 0.25
N VAL A 41 13.22 -1.24 -0.64
CA VAL A 41 13.33 -2.49 -1.40
C VAL A 41 13.10 -2.17 -2.87
N VAL A 42 14.03 -2.58 -3.72
CA VAL A 42 13.83 -2.53 -5.17
C VAL A 42 12.86 -3.63 -5.56
N LYS A 43 11.66 -3.24 -6.00
CA LYS A 43 10.70 -4.18 -6.58
C LYS A 43 11.27 -4.66 -7.91
N LYS A 44 11.60 -5.94 -8.00
CA LYS A 44 11.83 -6.57 -9.30
C LYS A 44 10.48 -6.72 -9.97
N ASP A 45 10.40 -6.36 -11.25
CA ASP A 45 9.20 -6.62 -12.05
C ASP A 45 9.01 -8.14 -12.11
N ILE A 46 8.08 -8.64 -11.31
CA ILE A 46 7.57 -9.98 -11.46
C ILE A 46 6.69 -9.88 -12.71
N LYS A 47 7.23 -10.29 -13.87
CA LYS A 47 6.40 -10.66 -15.01
C LYS A 47 5.39 -11.67 -14.45
N THR A 48 4.13 -11.29 -14.45
CA THR A 48 3.01 -12.07 -13.94
C THR A 48 2.98 -13.42 -14.65
N MET A 49 3.66 -14.44 -14.13
CA MET A 49 3.21 -15.81 -14.36
C MET A 49 1.84 -15.90 -13.70
N GLY A 50 0.82 -16.12 -14.53
CA GLY A 50 -0.59 -15.85 -14.25
C GLY A 50 -1.03 -16.19 -12.83
N ALA A 51 -1.65 -15.21 -12.18
CA ALA A 51 -2.31 -15.38 -10.89
C ALA A 51 -3.58 -16.23 -11.05
N LYS A 52 -3.41 -17.54 -11.25
CA LYS A 52 -4.40 -18.53 -10.84
C LYS A 52 -4.00 -18.99 -9.45
N GLU A 53 -4.54 -18.33 -8.44
CA GLU A 53 -4.91 -18.94 -7.16
C GLU A 53 -5.66 -17.89 -6.35
N THR A 54 -6.99 -17.97 -6.45
CA THR A 54 -7.95 -17.34 -5.54
C THR A 54 -7.63 -17.81 -4.12
N MET A 55 -6.86 -17.02 -3.37
CA MET A 55 -6.82 -17.17 -1.92
C MET A 55 -8.14 -16.65 -1.38
N GLU A 56 -9.04 -17.57 -1.03
CA GLU A 56 -10.23 -17.28 -0.24
C GLU A 56 -9.82 -16.63 1.08
N TYR A 57 -9.90 -15.30 1.14
CA TYR A 57 -9.81 -14.57 2.40
C TYR A 57 -11.05 -14.90 3.24
N LYS A 58 -10.93 -15.87 4.16
CA LYS A 58 -11.89 -16.05 5.25
C LYS A 58 -11.83 -14.81 6.15
N LYS A 59 -12.76 -13.87 5.94
CA LYS A 59 -13.00 -12.75 6.86
C LYS A 59 -13.32 -13.31 8.25
N PRO A 60 -12.56 -12.97 9.32
CA PRO A 60 -13.00 -13.30 10.66
C PRO A 60 -14.24 -12.47 10.99
N SER A 61 -15.34 -13.14 11.34
CA SER A 61 -16.57 -12.52 11.83
C SER A 61 -16.30 -11.88 13.20
N ILE A 62 -16.17 -10.56 13.23
CA ILE A 62 -16.05 -9.79 14.47
C ILE A 62 -17.47 -9.59 15.00
N LYS A 63 -17.77 -10.20 16.15
CA LYS A 63 -19.02 -10.00 16.89
C LYS A 63 -19.13 -8.52 17.32
N PRO A 64 -20.31 -7.88 17.20
CA PRO A 64 -20.47 -6.47 17.53
C PRO A 64 -20.88 -6.29 18.99
N GLU A 65 -19.93 -6.17 19.91
CA GLU A 65 -20.22 -5.63 21.23
C GLU A 65 -19.15 -4.59 21.61
N ASP A 66 -19.67 -3.41 21.92
CA ASP A 66 -19.04 -2.24 22.52
C ASP A 66 -17.84 -1.59 21.81
N LYS A 67 -18.15 -0.48 21.14
CA LYS A 67 -17.44 0.80 21.39
C LYS A 67 -18.26 2.00 20.94
N GLU A 68 -18.40 2.92 21.90
CA GLU A 68 -18.88 4.28 21.81
C GLU A 68 -18.58 4.99 20.49
N ARG A 69 -19.60 5.70 20.01
CA ARG A 69 -19.51 6.63 18.88
C ARG A 69 -18.54 7.77 19.19
N PRO A 70 -17.76 8.20 18.19
CA PRO A 70 -17.66 9.62 17.90
C PRO A 70 -18.14 9.92 16.47
N LYS A 71 -18.92 11.01 16.39
CA LYS A 71 -19.53 11.71 15.25
C LYS A 71 -18.98 11.38 13.84
N PRO A 72 -19.83 11.16 12.82
CA PRO A 72 -19.38 11.05 11.45
C PRO A 72 -18.93 12.44 10.97
N LYS A 73 -17.63 12.62 10.73
CA LYS A 73 -17.20 13.58 9.70
C LYS A 73 -17.70 12.99 8.39
N ALA A 74 -18.44 13.77 7.62
CA ALA A 74 -18.89 13.39 6.29
C ALA A 74 -17.66 13.18 5.40
N GLU A 75 -17.15 11.95 5.40
CA GLU A 75 -16.28 11.45 4.35
C GLU A 75 -17.15 11.45 3.09
N LYS A 76 -16.77 12.26 2.11
CA LYS A 76 -17.32 12.13 0.77
C LYS A 76 -16.91 10.73 0.32
N GLU A 77 -17.85 9.78 0.41
CA GLU A 77 -17.75 8.49 -0.26
C GLU A 77 -17.68 8.78 -1.77
N ILE A 78 -16.46 8.98 -2.27
CA ILE A 78 -16.21 8.83 -3.69
C ILE A 78 -16.41 7.34 -3.93
N LYS A 79 -17.63 6.96 -4.32
CA LYS A 79 -17.94 5.63 -4.81
C LYS A 79 -17.19 5.46 -6.11
N VAL A 80 -15.97 4.98 -6.00
CA VAL A 80 -15.17 4.56 -7.14
C VAL A 80 -15.76 3.24 -7.61
N ASP A 81 -16.26 3.22 -8.85
CA ASP A 81 -16.77 2.00 -9.46
C ASP A 81 -15.59 1.08 -9.79
N ILE A 82 -15.56 -0.08 -9.16
CA ILE A 82 -14.45 -1.05 -9.24
C ILE A 82 -14.46 -1.72 -10.62
N GLU A 83 -15.64 -1.92 -11.22
CA GLU A 83 -15.78 -2.60 -12.51
C GLU A 83 -15.21 -1.79 -13.67
N GLU A 84 -15.32 -0.46 -13.61
CA GLU A 84 -14.73 0.43 -14.61
C GLU A 84 -13.20 0.50 -14.51
N LEU A 85 -12.65 0.36 -13.31
CA LEU A 85 -11.20 0.32 -13.10
C LEU A 85 -10.61 -0.98 -13.64
N ASP A 86 -11.26 -2.12 -13.39
CA ASP A 86 -10.82 -3.42 -13.90
C ASP A 86 -10.78 -3.43 -15.43
N LYS A 87 -11.83 -2.92 -16.10
CA LYS A 87 -11.86 -2.82 -17.57
C LYS A 87 -10.71 -1.97 -18.13
N LYS A 88 -10.39 -0.84 -17.49
CA LYS A 88 -9.28 0.03 -17.90
C LYS A 88 -7.92 -0.63 -17.68
N ILE A 89 -7.78 -1.44 -16.63
CA ILE A 89 -6.55 -2.21 -16.39
C ILE A 89 -6.39 -3.28 -17.48
N ASP A 90 -7.45 -4.01 -17.83
CA ASP A 90 -7.43 -5.04 -18.88
C ASP A 90 -7.13 -4.44 -20.27
N GLU A 91 -7.69 -3.27 -20.59
CA GLU A 91 -7.42 -2.55 -21.84
C GLU A 91 -5.94 -2.15 -21.96
N LEU A 92 -5.36 -1.55 -20.90
CA LEU A 92 -3.93 -1.18 -20.88
C LEU A 92 -3.00 -2.38 -20.98
N LEU A 93 -3.34 -3.50 -20.34
CA LEU A 93 -2.55 -4.74 -20.41
C LEU A 93 -2.61 -5.40 -21.80
N SER A 94 -3.66 -5.12 -22.58
CA SER A 94 -3.83 -5.66 -23.93
C SER A 94 -3.02 -4.89 -24.98
N GLU A 95 -2.72 -3.61 -24.73
CA GLU A 95 -1.97 -2.75 -25.65
C GLU A 95 -0.43 -2.91 -25.54
N ASP A 96 0.08 -3.35 -24.39
CA ASP A 96 1.53 -3.55 -24.14
C ASP A 96 2.09 -4.86 -24.75
N ASP A 97 1.26 -5.70 -25.37
CA ASP A 97 1.63 -7.00 -25.98
C ASP A 97 1.97 -6.92 -27.50
N ILE A 98 2.26 -5.73 -28.06
CA ILE A 98 2.73 -5.52 -29.45
C ILE A 98 4.20 -5.06 -29.50
#